data_AF-A0A3D3PHJ6-F1
#
_entry.id   AF-A0A3D3PHJ6-F1
#
_cell.length_a   1.000
_cell.length_b   1.000
_cell.length_c   1.000
_cell.angle_alpha   90.00
_cell.angle_beta   90.00
_cell.angle_gamma   90.00
#
_symmetry.space_group_name_H-M   'P 1'
#
loop_
_entity.id
_entity.type
_entity.pdbx_description
1 polymer ?
#
loop_
_entity_poly.entity_id
_entity_poly.type
_entity_poly.pdbx_seq_one_letter_code
_entity_poly.pdbx_strand_id
1 'polypeptide(L)' 'TKDPKKGLLVLIKPSDKSTYRNLVDILDEMKISDVQTYAIVDITTQEVDGLLKRDNIY' A
#
# COMPACT_ATOMS: atom_id res chain seq x y z
N THR A 1 3.23 13.20 22.65
CA THR A 1 1.98 12.42 22.79
C THR A 1 2.05 11.25 21.84
N LYS A 2 2.56 10.10 22.27
CA LYS A 2 2.54 8.85 21.49
C LYS A 2 1.38 8.03 22.02
N ASP A 3 0.18 8.31 21.53
CA ASP A 3 -1.02 7.58 21.90
C ASP A 3 -0.97 6.16 21.32
N PRO A 4 -0.88 5.10 22.13
CA PRO A 4 -0.87 3.71 21.65
C PRO A 4 -2.18 3.29 20.98
N LYS A 5 -3.23 4.14 21.03
CA LYS A 5 -4.51 3.96 20.34
C LYS A 5 -4.51 4.40 18.88
N LYS A 6 -3.47 5.09 18.40
CA LYS A 6 -3.30 5.35 16.97
C LYS A 6 -2.69 4.09 16.34
N GLY A 7 -3.56 3.10 16.08
CA GLY A 7 -3.17 1.86 15.40
C GLY A 7 -2.52 2.13 14.05
N LEU A 8 -1.76 1.15 13.56
CA LEU A 8 -1.16 1.20 12.23
C LEU A 8 -2.26 1.19 11.16
N LEU A 9 -2.29 2.23 10.32
CA LEU A 9 -3.14 2.31 9.13
C LEU A 9 -2.26 2.14 7.89
N VAL A 10 -2.54 1.12 7.09
CA VAL A 10 -1.82 0.85 5.84
C VAL A 10 -2.67 1.25 4.63
N LEU A 11 -2.10 2.06 3.73
CA LEU A 11 -2.73 2.41 2.46
C LEU A 11 -2.08 1.57 1.35
N ILE A 12 -2.89 0.75 0.68
CA ILE A 12 -2.45 -0.11 -0.42
C ILE A 12 -2.86 0.57 -1.72
N LYS A 13 -1.88 1.05 -2.48
CA LYS A 13 -2.07 1.73 -3.78
C LYS A 13 -1.44 0.91 -4.90
N PRO A 14 -2.17 -0.06 -5.50
CA PRO A 14 -1.64 -0.83 -6.62
C PRO A 14 -1.46 0.07 -7.85
N SER A 15 -0.35 -0.13 -8.57
CA SER A 15 -0.14 0.50 -9.88
C SER A 15 -0.76 -0.34 -11.00
N ASP A 16 -0.90 0.24 -12.21
CA ASP A 16 -1.39 -0.48 -13.40
C ASP A 16 -0.54 -1.70 -13.79
N LYS A 17 0.71 -1.76 -13.31
CA LYS A 17 1.62 -2.90 -13.50
C LYS A 17 1.45 -4.00 -12.44
N SER A 18 0.67 -3.74 -11.40
CA SER A 18 0.39 -4.70 -10.34
C SER A 18 -0.64 -5.72 -10.82
N THR A 19 -0.40 -7.01 -10.56
CA THR A 19 -1.36 -8.07 -10.88
C THR A 19 -2.30 -8.33 -9.71
N TYR A 20 -3.43 -8.98 -9.97
CA TYR A 20 -4.34 -9.46 -8.92
C TYR A 20 -3.62 -10.31 -7.87
N ARG A 21 -2.67 -11.15 -8.30
CA ARG A 21 -1.86 -11.96 -7.39
C ARG A 21 -1.06 -11.10 -6.42
N ASN A 22 -0.45 -10.00 -6.87
CA ASN A 22 0.30 -9.11 -5.99
C ASN A 22 -0.59 -8.49 -4.90
N LEU A 23 -1.84 -8.15 -5.24
CA LEU A 23 -2.78 -7.64 -4.26
C LEU A 23 -3.12 -8.70 -3.19
N VAL A 24 -3.40 -9.93 -3.62
CA VAL A 24 -3.69 -11.04 -2.70
C VAL A 24 -2.50 -11.33 -1.79
N ASP A 25 -1.28 -11.38 -2.34
CA ASP A 25 -0.06 -11.62 -1.57
C ASP A 25 0.13 -10.54 -0.48
N ILE A 26 -0.17 -9.26 -0.76
CA ILE A 26 -0.12 -8.18 0.23
C ILE A 26 -1.20 -8.34 1.31
N LEU A 27 -2.42 -8.75 0.94
CA LEU A 27 -3.50 -8.97 1.91
C LEU A 27 -3.17 -10.12 2.87
N ASP A 28 -2.51 -11.18 2.37
CA ASP A 28 -2.00 -12.26 3.20
C ASP A 28 -0.91 -11.75 4.15
N GLU A 29 -0.01 -10.88 3.69
CA GLU A 29 1.01 -10.27 4.54
C GLU A 29 0.38 -9.37 5.63
N MET A 30 -0.68 -8.62 5.33
CA MET A 30 -1.42 -7.85 6.34
C MET A 30 -2.02 -8.75 7.42
N LYS A 31 -2.50 -9.93 7.03
CA LYS A 31 -3.03 -10.93 7.97
C LYS A 31 -1.94 -11.57 8.82
N ILE A 32 -0.79 -11.89 8.24
CA ILE A 32 0.37 -12.45 8.96
C ILE A 32 0.93 -11.42 9.95
N SER A 33 0.98 -10.15 9.56
CA SER A 33 1.49 -9.04 10.36
C SER A 33 0.49 -8.47 11.38
N ASP A 34 -0.71 -9.08 11.53
CA ASP A 34 -1.80 -8.62 12.40
C ASP A 34 -2.19 -7.14 12.19
N VAL A 35 -2.11 -6.68 10.94
CA VAL A 35 -2.51 -5.31 10.57
C VAL A 35 -4.01 -5.27 10.35
N GLN A 36 -4.73 -4.77 11.35
CA GLN A 36 -6.19 -4.75 11.35
C GLN A 36 -6.79 -3.63 10.49
N THR A 37 -6.06 -2.55 10.24
CA THR A 37 -6.59 -1.38 9.53
C THR A 37 -5.79 -1.13 8.26
N TYR A 38 -6.40 -1.42 7.11
CA TYR A 38 -5.87 -1.08 5.81
C TYR A 38 -6.97 -0.61 4.86
N ALA A 39 -6.60 0.21 3.87
CA ALA A 39 -7.50 0.63 2.81
C ALA A 39 -6.81 0.51 1.45
N ILE A 40 -7.53 -0.05 0.48
CA ILE A 40 -7.09 -0.10 -0.91
C ILE A 40 -7.63 1.17 -1.58
N VAL A 41 -6.74 1.97 -2.16
CA VAL A 41 -7.11 3.23 -2.82
C VAL A 41 -6.35 3.36 -4.13
N ASP A 42 -6.92 4.12 -5.06
CA ASP A 42 -6.31 4.32 -6.37
C ASP A 42 -5.01 5.12 -6.27
N ILE A 43 -4.04 4.73 -7.10
CA ILE A 43 -2.80 5.47 -7.24
C ILE A 43 -3.03 6.72 -8.10
N THR A 44 -2.43 7.83 -7.71
CA THR A 44 -2.52 9.08 -8.49
C THR A 44 -1.43 9.15 -9.55
N THR A 45 -1.70 9.86 -10.65
CA THR A 45 -0.71 10.05 -11.73
C THR A 45 0.55 10.78 -11.22
N GLN A 46 0.39 11.69 -10.27
CA GLN A 46 1.49 12.40 -9.62
C GLN A 46 2.40 11.46 -8.82
N GLU A 47 1.85 10.42 -8.17
CA GLU A 47 2.65 9.41 -7.48
C GLU A 47 3.39 8.49 -8.46
N VAL A 48 2.73 8.11 -9.56
CA VAL A 48 3.37 7.31 -10.61
C VAL A 48 4.56 8.03 -11.23
N ASP A 49 4.35 9.27 -11.69
CA ASP A 49 5.38 10.01 -12.42
C ASP A 49 6.42 10.65 -11.48
N GLY A 50 5.97 11.21 -10.36
CA GLY A 50 6.81 11.97 -9.43
C GLY A 50 7.59 11.12 -8.42
N LEU A 51 7.16 9.87 -8.18
CA LEU A 51 7.79 8.96 -7.24
C LEU A 51 8.29 7.70 -7.95
N LEU A 52 7.38 6.89 -8.49
CA LEU A 52 7.72 5.53 -8.92
C LEU A 52 8.68 5.52 -10.12
N LYS A 53 8.41 6.33 -11.15
CA LYS A 53 9.29 6.44 -12.33
C LYS A 53 10.60 7.14 -12.01
N ARG A 54 10.56 8.19 -11.19
CA ARG A 54 11.75 8.94 -10.76
C ARG A 54 12.72 8.04 -10.00
N ASP A 55 12.19 7.19 -9.12
CA ASP A 55 12.98 6.31 -8.26
C ASP A 55 13.28 4.95 -8.93
N ASN A 56 12.92 4.78 -10.21
CA ASN A 56 13.16 3.59 -11.04
C ASN A 56 12.59 2.29 -10.45
N ILE A 57 11.41 2.38 -9.82
CA ILE A 57 10.70 1.26 -9.18
C ILE A 57 9.30 1.03 -9.79
N TYR A 58 9.03 1.66 -10.94
CA TYR A 58 7.77 1.49 -11.69
C TYR A 58 7.84 0.35 -12.69
#